data_AF-B2IUG0-F1
#
_entry.id   AF-B2IUG0-F1
#
_cell.length_a   1.000
_cell.length_b   1.000
_cell.length_c   1.000
_cell.angle_alpha   90.00
_cell.angle_beta   90.00
_cell.angle_gamma   90.00
#
_symmetry.space_group_name_H-M   'P 1'
#
loop_
_entity.id
_entity.type
_entity.pdbx_description
1 polymer ?
#
loop_
_entity_poly.entity_id
_entity_poly.type
_entity_poly.pdbx_seq_one_letter_code
_entity_poly.pdbx_strand_id
1 'polypeptide(L)'
;MSNSTPMDDEKNLPKKKGRTLPPKLIIWLGKFVWTTMWQIMMSKLAPSNQSGAYIRPNSQFRKFIGTEEGNPHPPAAGRYRLYVGLGCPWAHRTLVVRSLKKLEAVISVCIVSPSPIEGGWIFNEEEEGCRTLAEFYQLAEPGYSGRSTVPILWDNQTKTIVNNESSEIIVMLNSEFNEFANNPTLNLYPEALKEKIDWWNEKIYHAVNNGVYRCGFAQTQEAYNQACNELFGTLDEIDIALQTSRYLCGDNLTLADVRLFTTLFRFDSAYYGLFKCNRQRIRDYHNLGAYLRDLYQLPGVADTCDVESVKRDYYGNLFPLNPGGIIPDGPDMSYLYEPSGRDRIGTLNAS
;
A
#
# COMPACT_ATOMS: atom_id res chain seq x y z
N MET A 1 75.29 45.86 -23.57
CA MET A 1 75.27 44.37 -23.63
C MET A 1 74.39 43.93 -22.47
N SER A 2 73.07 43.82 -22.66
CA SER A 2 72.33 42.56 -22.94
C SER A 2 72.38 41.58 -21.73
N ASN A 3 71.32 40.99 -21.20
CA ASN A 3 69.93 40.81 -21.62
C ASN A 3 69.16 40.13 -20.45
N SER A 4 67.84 40.41 -20.37
CA SER A 4 66.70 39.52 -20.01
C SER A 4 66.76 38.45 -18.89
N THR A 5 65.77 38.53 -17.99
CA THR A 5 65.14 37.40 -17.24
C THR A 5 64.48 36.39 -18.20
N PRO A 6 64.33 35.08 -17.87
CA PRO A 6 63.11 34.57 -17.18
C PRO A 6 63.40 33.42 -16.16
N MET A 7 62.68 33.31 -15.04
CA MET A 7 61.37 32.67 -14.81
C MET A 7 61.34 31.13 -14.96
N ASP A 8 60.96 30.49 -13.84
CA ASP A 8 60.24 29.23 -13.64
C ASP A 8 60.73 27.93 -14.31
N ASP A 9 61.18 27.00 -13.47
CA ASP A 9 61.19 25.56 -13.76
C ASP A 9 60.42 24.80 -12.65
N GLU A 10 59.13 25.12 -12.52
CA GLU A 10 58.18 24.21 -11.87
C GLU A 10 57.93 23.05 -12.83
N LYS A 11 58.56 21.90 -12.55
CA LYS A 11 58.43 20.66 -13.31
C LYS A 11 56.95 20.29 -13.47
N ASN A 12 56.44 20.53 -14.68
CA ASN A 12 55.17 20.02 -15.19
C ASN A 12 55.14 18.48 -15.12
N LEU A 13 54.58 17.93 -14.04
CA LEU A 13 54.10 16.56 -14.01
C LEU A 13 52.91 16.44 -14.96
N PRO A 14 52.87 15.46 -15.89
CA PRO A 14 51.73 15.30 -16.77
C PRO A 14 50.52 14.88 -15.93
N LYS A 15 49.54 15.78 -15.77
CA LYS A 15 48.22 15.43 -15.23
C LYS A 15 47.61 14.36 -16.14
N LYS A 16 47.66 13.10 -15.73
CA LYS A 16 46.88 12.02 -16.34
C LYS A 16 45.42 12.48 -16.36
N LYS A 17 44.88 12.79 -17.54
CA LYS A 17 43.43 12.88 -17.77
C LYS A 17 42.85 11.49 -17.50
N GLY A 18 42.52 11.22 -16.24
CA GLY A 18 41.79 10.03 -15.86
C GLY A 18 40.51 9.98 -16.69
N ARG A 19 40.28 8.88 -17.40
CA ARG A 19 39.01 8.66 -18.10
C ARG A 19 37.93 8.71 -17.03
N THR A 20 37.08 9.74 -17.08
CA THR A 20 36.06 10.02 -16.06
C THR A 20 34.87 9.07 -16.14
N LEU A 21 34.76 8.27 -17.20
CA LEU A 21 33.64 7.37 -17.46
C LEU A 21 34.11 5.90 -17.66
N PRO A 22 33.31 4.92 -17.23
CA PRO A 22 33.61 3.51 -17.45
C PRO A 22 33.72 3.16 -18.95
N PRO A 23 34.59 2.19 -19.33
CA PRO A 23 34.66 1.68 -20.69
C PRO A 23 33.31 1.12 -21.19
N LYS A 24 33.01 1.29 -22.48
CA LYS A 24 31.77 0.82 -23.12
C LYS A 24 31.48 -0.67 -22.85
N LEU A 25 32.52 -1.52 -22.91
CA LEU A 25 32.39 -2.96 -22.68
C LEU A 25 31.94 -3.28 -21.24
N ILE A 26 32.47 -2.56 -20.25
CA ILE A 26 32.08 -2.73 -18.84
C ILE A 26 30.62 -2.29 -18.65
N ILE A 27 30.22 -1.18 -19.27
CA ILE A 27 28.82 -0.72 -19.22
C ILE A 27 27.88 -1.75 -19.87
N TRP A 28 28.25 -2.28 -21.03
CA TRP A 28 27.44 -3.27 -21.73
C TRP A 28 27.28 -4.56 -20.91
N LEU A 29 28.39 -5.11 -20.40
CA LEU A 29 28.36 -6.33 -19.59
C LEU A 29 27.57 -6.11 -18.28
N GLY A 30 27.80 -4.98 -17.61
CA GLY A 30 27.08 -4.62 -16.40
C GLY A 30 25.57 -4.49 -16.64
N LYS A 31 25.16 -3.83 -17.73
CA LYS A 31 23.74 -3.74 -18.12
C LYS A 31 23.14 -5.11 -18.40
N PHE A 32 23.85 -5.97 -19.12
CA PHE A 32 23.37 -7.32 -19.42
C PHE A 32 23.14 -8.12 -18.14
N VAL A 33 24.17 -8.25 -17.28
CA VAL A 33 24.09 -9.00 -16.02
C VAL A 33 22.98 -8.44 -15.13
N TRP A 34 22.93 -7.12 -14.95
CA TRP A 34 21.91 -6.47 -14.13
C TRP A 34 20.49 -6.74 -14.65
N THR A 35 20.27 -6.58 -15.95
CA THR A 35 18.94 -6.76 -16.57
C THR A 35 18.47 -8.22 -16.42
N THR A 36 19.36 -9.19 -16.64
CA THR A 36 19.03 -10.61 -16.46
C THR A 36 18.67 -10.94 -15.02
N MET A 37 19.46 -10.48 -14.05
CA MET A 37 19.15 -10.69 -12.63
C MET A 37 17.83 -10.01 -12.25
N TRP A 38 17.61 -8.79 -12.71
CA TRP A 38 16.38 -8.04 -12.47
C TRP A 38 15.16 -8.80 -12.97
N GLN A 39 15.18 -9.35 -14.19
CA GLN A 39 14.08 -10.15 -14.75
C GLN A 39 13.77 -11.39 -13.90
N ILE A 40 14.80 -12.11 -13.43
CA ILE A 40 14.63 -13.29 -12.57
C ILE A 40 13.91 -12.90 -11.27
N MET A 41 14.39 -11.85 -10.60
CA MET A 41 13.83 -11.40 -9.32
C MET A 41 12.40 -10.87 -9.49
N MET A 42 12.16 -10.09 -10.54
CA MET A 42 10.83 -9.57 -10.86
C MET A 42 9.83 -10.69 -11.17
N SER A 43 10.24 -11.79 -11.80
CA SER A 43 9.34 -12.95 -12.03
C SER A 43 8.77 -13.54 -10.74
N LYS A 44 9.50 -13.41 -9.61
CA LYS A 44 9.08 -13.89 -8.29
C LYS A 44 8.30 -12.83 -7.52
N LEU A 45 8.82 -11.60 -7.48
CA LEU A 45 8.20 -10.48 -6.76
C LEU A 45 6.88 -10.04 -7.41
N ALA A 46 6.89 -9.88 -8.73
CA ALA A 46 5.77 -9.38 -9.52
C ALA A 46 5.59 -10.18 -10.82
N PRO A 47 4.94 -11.37 -10.73
CA PRO A 47 4.61 -12.19 -11.88
C PRO A 47 3.89 -11.37 -12.95
N SER A 48 4.26 -11.55 -14.21
CA SER A 48 3.68 -10.82 -15.33
C SER A 48 3.19 -11.76 -16.43
N ASN A 49 2.25 -11.29 -17.25
CA ASN A 49 1.89 -11.97 -18.49
C ASN A 49 2.96 -11.74 -19.59
N GLN A 50 2.70 -12.27 -20.80
CA GLN A 50 3.60 -12.14 -21.94
C GLN A 50 3.81 -10.68 -22.41
N SER A 51 2.87 -9.76 -22.12
CA SER A 51 3.04 -8.33 -22.43
C SER A 51 3.81 -7.56 -21.36
N GLY A 52 4.21 -8.21 -20.27
CA GLY A 52 4.92 -7.59 -19.14
C GLY A 52 4.00 -6.86 -18.15
N ALA A 53 2.69 -7.07 -18.24
CA ALA A 53 1.72 -6.55 -17.29
C ALA A 53 1.67 -7.43 -16.04
N TYR A 54 1.73 -6.79 -14.87
CA TYR A 54 1.68 -7.46 -13.57
C TYR A 54 0.34 -8.18 -13.34
N ILE A 55 0.41 -9.44 -12.88
CA ILE A 55 -0.73 -10.24 -12.43
C ILE A 55 -0.59 -10.47 -10.93
N ARG A 56 -1.60 -10.05 -10.18
CA ARG A 56 -1.66 -10.26 -8.74
C ARG A 56 -2.17 -11.66 -8.41
N PRO A 57 -1.44 -12.45 -7.59
CA PRO A 57 -1.96 -13.71 -7.07
C PRO A 57 -3.13 -13.50 -6.09
N ASN A 58 -4.09 -14.41 -6.12
CA ASN A 58 -5.27 -14.37 -5.24
C ASN A 58 -4.96 -14.89 -3.83
N SER A 59 -5.68 -14.35 -2.84
CA SER A 59 -5.71 -14.81 -1.45
C SER A 59 -6.38 -16.20 -1.33
N GLN A 60 -5.87 -17.07 -0.46
CA GLN A 60 -6.28 -18.48 -0.37
C GLN A 60 -7.09 -18.81 0.90
N PHE A 61 -6.92 -18.08 2.00
CA PHE A 61 -7.74 -18.25 3.21
C PHE A 61 -8.98 -17.35 3.11
N ARG A 62 -10.15 -17.98 3.00
CA ARG A 62 -11.42 -17.32 2.65
C ARG A 62 -12.60 -17.75 3.55
N LYS A 63 -12.32 -18.18 4.78
CA LYS A 63 -13.40 -18.47 5.75
C LYS A 63 -13.95 -17.17 6.31
N PHE A 64 -15.15 -17.24 6.87
CA PHE A 64 -15.86 -16.08 7.41
C PHE A 64 -16.21 -16.26 8.88
N ILE A 65 -16.12 -15.16 9.62
CA ILE A 65 -16.76 -15.00 10.92
C ILE A 65 -18.24 -14.76 10.69
N GLY A 66 -19.10 -15.37 11.51
CA GLY A 66 -20.55 -15.16 11.41
C GLY A 66 -21.32 -15.77 12.57
N THR A 67 -22.55 -15.29 12.78
CA THR A 67 -23.43 -15.73 13.87
C THR A 67 -24.28 -16.95 13.54
N GLU A 68 -24.18 -17.47 12.32
CA GLU A 68 -24.93 -18.64 11.87
C GLU A 68 -24.61 -19.88 12.72
N GLU A 69 -25.64 -20.69 12.99
CA GLU A 69 -25.48 -21.93 13.76
C GLU A 69 -24.49 -22.87 13.05
N GLY A 70 -23.51 -23.38 13.81
CA GLY A 70 -22.47 -24.27 13.28
C GLY A 70 -21.31 -23.56 12.58
N ASN A 71 -21.30 -22.22 12.50
CA ASN A 71 -20.11 -21.51 12.04
C ASN A 71 -18.93 -21.81 13.00
N PRO A 72 -17.77 -22.30 12.50
CA PRO A 72 -16.62 -22.62 13.36
C PRO A 72 -15.95 -21.38 13.97
N HIS A 73 -16.24 -20.19 13.43
CA HIS A 73 -15.67 -18.91 13.81
C HIS A 73 -16.75 -17.88 14.20
N PRO A 74 -17.52 -18.08 15.29
CA PRO A 74 -18.48 -17.08 15.77
C PRO A 74 -17.79 -15.81 16.31
N PRO A 75 -18.40 -14.62 16.16
CA PRO A 75 -17.84 -13.39 16.69
C PRO A 75 -17.72 -13.45 18.22
N ALA A 76 -16.57 -13.05 18.76
CA ALA A 76 -16.30 -13.04 20.18
C ALA A 76 -15.16 -12.07 20.53
N ALA A 77 -15.33 -11.31 21.62
CA ALA A 77 -14.29 -10.42 22.13
C ALA A 77 -13.04 -11.20 22.59
N GLY A 78 -11.85 -10.73 22.20
CA GLY A 78 -10.57 -11.34 22.56
C GLY A 78 -10.20 -12.63 21.81
N ARG A 79 -11.13 -13.19 21.01
CA ARG A 79 -10.88 -14.42 20.23
C ARG A 79 -10.00 -14.18 19.02
N TYR A 80 -10.18 -13.05 18.33
CA TYR A 80 -9.54 -12.80 17.05
C TYR A 80 -8.40 -11.81 17.16
N ARG A 81 -7.39 -12.01 16.30
CA ARG A 81 -6.22 -11.13 16.19
C ARG A 81 -5.97 -10.78 14.74
N LEU A 82 -5.60 -9.52 14.50
CA LEU A 82 -5.14 -9.05 13.20
C LEU A 82 -3.62 -9.00 13.16
N TYR A 83 -3.00 -9.66 12.19
CA TYR A 83 -1.59 -9.45 11.86
C TYR A 83 -1.47 -8.51 10.67
N VAL A 84 -0.73 -7.41 10.85
CA VAL A 84 -0.68 -6.30 9.90
C VAL A 84 0.73 -5.78 9.72
N GLY A 85 1.07 -5.37 8.50
CA GLY A 85 2.23 -4.54 8.23
C GLY A 85 1.77 -3.11 7.99
N LEU A 86 2.28 -2.13 8.74
CA LEU A 86 1.87 -0.73 8.62
C LEU A 86 2.15 -0.13 7.23
N GLY A 87 3.17 -0.65 6.53
CA GLY A 87 3.45 -0.30 5.14
C GLY A 87 2.38 -0.77 4.13
N CYS A 88 1.63 -1.85 4.42
CA CYS A 88 0.74 -2.49 3.46
C CYS A 88 -0.65 -1.79 3.37
N PRO A 89 -1.10 -1.33 2.18
CA PRO A 89 -2.41 -0.69 2.02
C PRO A 89 -3.60 -1.63 2.23
N TRP A 90 -3.42 -2.93 1.97
CA TRP A 90 -4.45 -3.95 2.16
C TRP A 90 -4.69 -4.21 3.64
N ALA A 91 -3.61 -4.30 4.43
CA ALA A 91 -3.69 -4.44 5.87
C ALA A 91 -4.19 -3.16 6.54
N HIS A 92 -3.79 -1.99 6.03
CA HIS A 92 -4.26 -0.71 6.55
C HIS A 92 -5.79 -0.56 6.46
N ARG A 93 -6.48 -1.19 5.49
CA ARG A 93 -7.95 -1.17 5.44
C ARG A 93 -8.58 -1.76 6.70
N THR A 94 -8.02 -2.87 7.21
CA THR A 94 -8.55 -3.54 8.40
C THR A 94 -8.32 -2.69 9.65
N LEU A 95 -7.19 -1.99 9.72
CA LEU A 95 -6.92 -1.03 10.81
C LEU A 95 -7.88 0.16 10.80
N VAL A 96 -8.13 0.74 9.63
CA VAL A 96 -9.09 1.86 9.49
C VAL A 96 -10.49 1.42 9.91
N VAL A 97 -11.00 0.29 9.40
CA VAL A 97 -12.34 -0.18 9.80
C VAL A 97 -12.38 -0.55 11.28
N ARG A 98 -11.36 -1.22 11.81
CA ARG A 98 -11.24 -1.51 13.25
C ARG A 98 -11.34 -0.23 14.10
N SER A 99 -10.67 0.85 13.68
CA SER A 99 -10.71 2.12 14.42
C SER A 99 -12.05 2.85 14.28
N LEU A 100 -12.62 2.89 13.08
CA LEU A 100 -13.93 3.52 12.83
C LEU A 100 -15.06 2.81 13.60
N LYS A 101 -15.00 1.48 13.67
CA LYS A 101 -15.92 0.63 14.44
C LYS A 101 -15.61 0.58 15.94
N LYS A 102 -14.49 1.18 16.36
CA LYS A 102 -14.02 1.19 17.76
C LYS A 102 -13.89 -0.23 18.35
N LEU A 103 -13.23 -1.11 17.60
CA LEU A 103 -13.03 -2.53 17.92
C LEU A 103 -11.69 -2.79 18.61
N GLU A 104 -11.01 -1.77 19.14
CA GLU A 104 -9.63 -1.89 19.62
C GLU A 104 -9.49 -2.85 20.81
N ALA A 105 -10.49 -2.86 21.69
CA ALA A 105 -10.56 -3.78 22.84
C ALA A 105 -11.06 -5.18 22.47
N VAL A 106 -11.69 -5.35 21.29
CA VAL A 106 -12.32 -6.60 20.85
C VAL A 106 -11.35 -7.45 20.05
N ILE A 107 -10.59 -6.82 19.15
CA ILE A 107 -9.67 -7.47 18.22
C ILE A 107 -8.28 -6.89 18.45
N SER A 108 -7.36 -7.73 18.93
CA SER A 108 -5.97 -7.34 19.12
C SER A 108 -5.24 -7.24 17.78
N VAL A 109 -4.14 -6.48 17.77
CA VAL A 109 -3.30 -6.31 16.57
C VAL A 109 -1.88 -6.75 16.92
N CYS A 110 -1.24 -7.45 15.99
CA CYS A 110 0.21 -7.70 16.00
C CYS A 110 0.81 -7.09 14.73
N ILE A 111 1.84 -6.27 14.92
CA ILE A 111 2.51 -5.56 13.82
C ILE A 111 3.73 -6.39 13.40
N VAL A 112 3.75 -6.76 12.12
CA VAL A 112 4.90 -7.39 11.47
C VAL A 112 5.77 -6.35 10.78
N SER A 113 7.06 -6.64 10.71
CA SER A 113 8.06 -5.80 10.04
C SER A 113 8.47 -6.46 8.72
N PRO A 114 8.69 -5.69 7.65
CA PRO A 114 9.23 -6.24 6.42
C PRO A 114 10.74 -6.53 6.61
N SER A 115 11.21 -7.65 6.08
CA SER A 115 12.62 -8.09 6.17
C SER A 115 13.23 -8.24 4.78
N PRO A 116 14.29 -7.47 4.45
CA PRO A 116 14.96 -7.59 3.17
C PRO A 116 15.87 -8.83 3.10
N ILE A 117 16.20 -9.42 4.25
CA ILE A 117 17.02 -10.65 4.35
C ILE A 117 16.15 -11.89 4.12
N GLU A 118 15.01 -11.96 4.81
CA GLU A 118 14.10 -13.12 4.72
C GLU A 118 13.22 -13.07 3.46
N GLY A 119 13.10 -11.91 2.82
CA GLY A 119 12.26 -11.75 1.62
C GLY A 119 10.76 -11.83 1.91
N GLY A 120 10.33 -11.28 3.05
CA GLY A 120 8.93 -11.33 3.50
C GLY A 120 8.67 -10.56 4.79
N TRP A 121 7.60 -10.93 5.49
CA TRP A 121 7.23 -10.34 6.78
C TRP A 121 7.76 -11.18 7.94
N ILE A 122 8.29 -10.51 8.96
CA ILE A 122 8.74 -11.13 10.21
C ILE A 122 8.01 -10.53 11.40
N PHE A 123 7.84 -11.33 12.45
CA PHE A 123 7.36 -10.81 13.72
C PHE A 123 8.49 -10.08 14.45
N ASN A 124 8.16 -9.11 15.30
CA ASN A 124 9.16 -8.44 16.15
C ASN A 124 9.54 -9.33 17.34
N GLU A 125 8.58 -10.07 17.86
CA GLU A 125 8.69 -11.12 18.88
C GLU A 125 8.14 -12.43 18.30
N GLU A 126 8.54 -13.59 18.80
CA GLU A 126 7.97 -14.86 18.29
C GLU A 126 6.46 -14.93 18.55
N GLU A 127 5.70 -15.38 17.54
CA GLU A 127 4.25 -15.54 17.62
C GLU A 127 3.89 -16.98 17.27
N GLU A 128 3.24 -17.70 18.19
CA GLU A 128 2.95 -19.15 18.08
C GLU A 128 4.20 -19.99 17.70
N GLY A 129 5.38 -19.60 18.22
CA GLY A 129 6.67 -20.26 17.90
C GLY A 129 7.20 -19.97 16.50
N CYS A 130 6.62 -19.01 15.77
CA CYS A 130 7.04 -18.61 14.44
C CYS A 130 7.80 -17.28 14.49
N ARG A 131 8.88 -17.17 13.71
CA ARG A 131 9.61 -15.90 13.53
C ARG A 131 9.21 -15.19 12.24
N THR A 132 8.86 -15.96 11.22
CA THR A 132 8.46 -15.46 9.91
C THR A 132 6.98 -15.69 9.65
N LEU A 133 6.39 -14.85 8.80
CA LEU A 133 5.02 -15.06 8.34
C LEU A 133 4.90 -16.33 7.49
N ALA A 134 5.98 -16.75 6.81
CA ALA A 134 5.99 -17.99 6.06
C ALA A 134 5.79 -19.21 6.96
N GLU A 135 6.53 -19.30 8.06
CA GLU A 135 6.35 -20.33 9.09
C GLU A 135 4.93 -20.29 9.68
N PHE A 136 4.41 -19.09 9.94
CA PHE A 136 3.06 -18.92 10.49
C PHE A 136 1.95 -19.45 9.57
N TYR A 137 2.11 -19.25 8.25
CA TYR A 137 1.21 -19.83 7.26
C TYR A 137 1.34 -21.37 7.18
N GLN A 138 2.55 -21.92 7.31
CA GLN A 138 2.75 -23.37 7.39
C GLN A 138 2.14 -23.98 8.64
N LEU A 139 2.19 -23.26 9.76
CA LEU A 139 1.53 -23.66 11.00
C LEU A 139 0.00 -23.73 10.80
N ALA A 140 -0.57 -22.74 10.11
CA ALA A 140 -2.01 -22.68 9.85
C ALA A 140 -2.49 -23.78 8.87
N GLU A 141 -1.68 -24.09 7.86
CA GLU A 141 -1.94 -25.12 6.85
C GLU A 141 -0.63 -25.77 6.38
N PRO A 142 -0.28 -26.96 6.89
CA PRO A 142 0.95 -27.64 6.50
C PRO A 142 1.01 -27.92 5.00
N GLY A 143 2.10 -27.50 4.35
CA GLY A 143 2.27 -27.62 2.89
C GLY A 143 1.76 -26.41 2.11
N TYR A 144 1.38 -25.32 2.79
CA TYR A 144 0.98 -24.08 2.14
C TYR A 144 2.04 -23.61 1.13
N SER A 145 1.62 -23.30 -0.10
CA SER A 145 2.53 -22.90 -1.19
C SER A 145 2.17 -21.54 -1.81
N GLY A 146 1.17 -20.86 -1.25
CA GLY A 146 0.77 -19.52 -1.66
C GLY A 146 1.68 -18.43 -1.09
N ARG A 147 1.26 -17.17 -1.26
CA ARG A 147 1.98 -16.01 -0.71
C ARG A 147 1.54 -15.73 0.72
N SER A 148 2.49 -15.80 1.65
CA SER A 148 2.30 -15.35 3.03
C SER A 148 2.18 -13.83 3.09
N THR A 149 0.95 -13.33 3.20
CA THR A 149 0.59 -11.91 3.04
C THR A 149 -0.05 -11.35 4.30
N VAL A 150 -0.06 -10.03 4.42
CA VAL A 150 -0.90 -9.30 5.37
C VAL A 150 -2.03 -8.58 4.62
N PRO A 151 -3.22 -8.39 5.22
CA PRO A 151 -3.59 -8.75 6.60
C PRO A 151 -3.87 -10.24 6.80
N ILE A 152 -3.75 -10.70 8.04
CA ILE A 152 -4.26 -12.00 8.49
C ILE A 152 -5.29 -11.75 9.58
N LEU A 153 -6.48 -12.35 9.44
CA LEU A 153 -7.44 -12.51 10.52
C LEU A 153 -7.26 -13.92 11.11
N TRP A 154 -6.72 -13.96 12.32
CA TRP A 154 -6.38 -15.19 13.04
C TRP A 154 -7.38 -15.47 14.15
N ASP A 155 -7.67 -16.75 14.35
CA ASP A 155 -8.51 -17.24 15.44
C ASP A 155 -7.65 -17.88 16.53
N ASN A 156 -7.58 -17.25 17.71
CA ASN A 156 -6.78 -17.72 18.83
C ASN A 156 -7.30 -19.04 19.42
N GLN A 157 -8.57 -19.40 19.19
CA GLN A 157 -9.14 -20.64 19.72
C GLN A 157 -8.83 -21.84 18.83
N THR A 158 -9.03 -21.68 17.51
CA THR A 158 -8.78 -22.77 16.55
C THR A 158 -7.34 -22.79 16.03
N LYS A 159 -6.53 -21.78 16.38
CA LYS A 159 -5.12 -21.65 16.02
C LYS A 159 -4.91 -21.79 14.51
N THR A 160 -5.73 -21.10 13.73
CA THR A 160 -5.64 -21.07 12.27
C THR A 160 -6.01 -19.70 11.70
N ILE A 161 -5.65 -19.49 10.44
CA ILE A 161 -6.03 -18.30 9.68
C ILE A 161 -7.48 -18.48 9.24
N VAL A 162 -8.33 -17.52 9.64
CA VAL A 162 -9.72 -17.45 9.16
C VAL A 162 -9.72 -16.90 7.73
N ASN A 163 -9.09 -15.75 7.55
CA ASN A 163 -9.13 -15.02 6.29
C ASN A 163 -7.86 -14.19 6.08
N ASN A 164 -7.38 -14.11 4.83
CA ASN A 164 -6.27 -13.22 4.45
C ASN A 164 -6.61 -12.28 3.27
N GLU A 165 -7.90 -12.14 2.94
CA GLU A 165 -8.43 -11.24 1.94
C GLU A 165 -8.97 -9.96 2.61
N SER A 166 -8.22 -8.86 2.46
CA SER A 166 -8.54 -7.58 3.08
C SER A 166 -9.97 -7.08 2.81
N SER A 167 -10.51 -7.34 1.61
CA SER A 167 -11.83 -6.88 1.20
C SER A 167 -12.97 -7.62 1.90
N GLU A 168 -12.77 -8.88 2.27
CA GLU A 168 -13.72 -9.67 3.06
C GLU A 168 -13.58 -9.36 4.55
N ILE A 169 -12.34 -9.22 5.03
CA ILE A 169 -12.08 -8.89 6.44
C ILE A 169 -12.77 -7.59 6.83
N ILE A 170 -12.69 -6.53 6.01
CA ILE A 170 -13.36 -5.26 6.34
C ILE A 170 -14.88 -5.35 6.34
N VAL A 171 -15.48 -6.27 5.57
CA VAL A 171 -16.92 -6.53 5.63
C VAL A 171 -17.26 -7.21 6.94
N MET A 172 -16.49 -8.22 7.36
CA MET A 172 -16.69 -8.89 8.65
C MET A 172 -16.53 -7.93 9.84
N LEU A 173 -15.51 -7.07 9.81
CA LEU A 173 -15.30 -6.05 10.85
C LEU A 173 -16.44 -5.02 10.89
N ASN A 174 -17.09 -4.76 9.76
CA ASN A 174 -18.20 -3.82 9.67
C ASN A 174 -19.48 -4.35 10.35
N SER A 175 -19.82 -5.63 10.19
CA SER A 175 -21.11 -6.19 10.63
C SER A 175 -21.01 -7.18 11.79
N GLU A 176 -20.08 -8.14 11.74
CA GLU A 176 -20.12 -9.33 12.60
C GLU A 176 -19.77 -9.06 14.06
N PHE A 177 -19.12 -7.94 14.33
CA PHE A 177 -18.71 -7.54 15.68
C PHE A 177 -19.57 -6.43 16.28
N ASN A 178 -20.75 -6.13 15.71
CA ASN A 178 -21.61 -5.05 16.18
C ASN A 178 -22.00 -5.18 17.66
N GLU A 179 -22.18 -6.39 18.18
CA GLU A 179 -22.47 -6.62 19.61
C GLU A 179 -21.34 -6.15 20.54
N PHE A 180 -20.10 -6.14 20.05
CA PHE A 180 -18.91 -5.80 20.83
C PHE A 180 -18.34 -4.40 20.50
N ALA A 181 -18.85 -3.75 19.45
CA ALA A 181 -18.33 -2.50 18.94
C ALA A 181 -18.76 -1.30 19.81
N ASN A 182 -17.84 -0.38 20.09
CA ASN A 182 -18.19 0.92 20.71
C ASN A 182 -18.76 1.93 19.70
N ASN A 183 -18.86 1.56 18.43
CA ASN A 183 -19.61 2.28 17.39
C ASN A 183 -20.47 1.30 16.56
N PRO A 184 -21.49 0.67 17.18
CA PRO A 184 -22.23 -0.43 16.58
C PRO A 184 -23.17 0.02 15.46
N THR A 185 -23.63 1.28 15.50
CA THR A 185 -24.56 1.85 14.52
C THR A 185 -23.89 2.32 13.24
N LEU A 186 -22.56 2.51 13.23
CA LEU A 186 -21.83 2.83 12.00
C LEU A 186 -21.88 1.64 11.05
N ASN A 187 -22.47 1.86 9.87
CA ASN A 187 -22.50 0.89 8.78
C ASN A 187 -21.81 1.48 7.54
N LEU A 188 -20.64 0.95 7.22
CA LEU A 188 -19.82 1.33 6.07
C LEU A 188 -20.22 0.61 4.79
N TYR A 189 -21.14 -0.35 4.86
CA TYR A 189 -21.65 -1.11 3.73
C TYR A 189 -23.18 -1.29 3.81
N PRO A 190 -23.95 -0.18 3.83
CA PRO A 190 -25.40 -0.25 3.93
C PRO A 190 -26.03 -0.72 2.62
N GLU A 191 -27.12 -1.50 2.74
CA GLU A 191 -27.82 -2.11 1.60
C GLU A 191 -28.19 -1.09 0.51
N ALA A 192 -28.71 0.07 0.92
CA ALA A 192 -29.13 1.14 0.00
C ALA A 192 -28.00 1.73 -0.87
N LEU A 193 -26.74 1.59 -0.46
CA LEU A 193 -25.58 2.07 -1.21
C LEU A 193 -24.76 0.92 -1.80
N LYS A 194 -25.14 -0.33 -1.56
CA LYS A 194 -24.33 -1.52 -1.86
C LYS A 194 -23.90 -1.58 -3.33
N GLU A 195 -24.83 -1.40 -4.27
CA GLU A 195 -24.53 -1.40 -5.70
C GLU A 195 -23.53 -0.30 -6.10
N LYS A 196 -23.70 0.91 -5.55
CA LYS A 196 -22.80 2.05 -5.82
C LYS A 196 -21.41 1.82 -5.20
N ILE A 197 -21.35 1.24 -4.01
CA ILE A 197 -20.09 0.87 -3.34
C ILE A 197 -19.37 -0.20 -4.17
N ASP A 198 -20.08 -1.23 -4.63
CA ASP A 198 -19.52 -2.32 -5.42
C ASP A 198 -18.99 -1.82 -6.77
N TRP A 199 -19.74 -0.91 -7.43
CA TRP A 199 -19.31 -0.25 -8.66
C TRP A 199 -18.01 0.54 -8.47
N TRP A 200 -17.92 1.37 -7.43
CA TRP A 200 -16.69 2.11 -7.11
C TRP A 200 -15.55 1.17 -6.74
N ASN A 201 -15.82 0.13 -5.95
CA ASN A 201 -14.83 -0.83 -5.49
C ASN A 201 -14.14 -1.55 -6.64
N GLU A 202 -14.90 -1.97 -7.66
CA GLU A 202 -14.34 -2.66 -8.82
C GLU A 202 -13.39 -1.73 -9.59
N LYS A 203 -13.85 -0.51 -9.88
CA LYS A 203 -13.05 0.48 -10.60
C LYS A 203 -11.79 0.88 -9.82
N ILE A 204 -11.94 1.21 -8.54
CA ILE A 204 -10.85 1.62 -7.65
C ILE A 204 -9.87 0.48 -7.46
N TYR A 205 -10.33 -0.76 -7.30
CA TYR A 205 -9.43 -1.90 -7.18
C TYR A 205 -8.57 -2.06 -8.45
N HIS A 206 -9.19 -2.15 -9.62
CA HIS A 206 -8.48 -2.43 -10.86
C HIS A 206 -7.53 -1.31 -11.27
N ALA A 207 -8.02 -0.07 -11.28
CA ALA A 207 -7.31 1.06 -11.85
C ALA A 207 -6.48 1.84 -10.82
N VAL A 208 -6.84 1.84 -9.54
CA VAL A 208 -6.15 2.66 -8.53
C VAL A 208 -5.34 1.80 -7.57
N ASN A 209 -6.00 0.98 -6.75
CA ASN A 209 -5.33 0.20 -5.71
C ASN A 209 -4.33 -0.81 -6.27
N ASN A 210 -4.73 -1.56 -7.31
CA ASN A 210 -3.83 -2.46 -8.03
C ASN A 210 -3.12 -1.74 -9.18
N GLY A 211 -3.68 -0.64 -9.70
CA GLY A 211 -3.10 0.13 -10.79
C GLY A 211 -1.74 0.74 -10.47
N VAL A 212 -1.54 1.25 -9.25
CA VAL A 212 -0.21 1.73 -8.82
C VAL A 212 0.84 0.61 -8.85
N TYR A 213 0.48 -0.61 -8.45
CA TYR A 213 1.36 -1.78 -8.53
C TYR A 213 1.58 -2.22 -9.98
N ARG A 214 0.55 -2.17 -10.84
CA ARG A 214 0.69 -2.41 -12.28
C ARG A 214 1.65 -1.43 -12.93
N CYS A 215 1.68 -0.16 -12.50
CA CYS A 215 2.69 0.81 -12.92
C CYS A 215 4.09 0.44 -12.40
N GLY A 216 4.23 0.27 -11.09
CA GLY A 216 5.52 0.06 -10.45
C GLY A 216 6.22 -1.25 -10.81
N PHE A 217 5.44 -2.27 -11.15
CA PHE A 217 5.93 -3.60 -11.51
C PHE A 217 5.86 -3.91 -13.02
N ALA A 218 5.46 -2.95 -13.85
CA ALA A 218 5.48 -3.13 -15.29
C ALA A 218 6.89 -3.48 -15.78
N GLN A 219 6.99 -4.50 -16.63
CA GLN A 219 8.28 -4.95 -17.19
C GLN A 219 8.51 -4.44 -18.62
N THR A 220 7.53 -3.74 -19.19
CA THR A 220 7.59 -3.10 -20.51
C THR A 220 7.04 -1.68 -20.44
N GLN A 221 7.51 -0.80 -21.33
CA GLN A 221 7.02 0.58 -21.42
C GLN A 221 5.53 0.63 -21.77
N GLU A 222 5.06 -0.30 -22.61
CA GLU A 222 3.66 -0.37 -23.03
C GLU A 222 2.73 -0.76 -21.88
N ALA A 223 3.09 -1.79 -21.09
CA ALA A 223 2.33 -2.17 -19.90
C ALA A 223 2.29 -1.04 -18.86
N TYR A 224 3.40 -0.32 -18.67
CA TYR A 224 3.45 0.86 -17.82
C TYR A 224 2.53 1.97 -18.34
N ASN A 225 2.61 2.33 -19.61
CA ASN A 225 1.81 3.39 -20.20
C ASN A 225 0.31 3.09 -20.07
N GLN A 226 -0.10 1.85 -20.34
CA GLN A 226 -1.49 1.44 -20.18
C GLN A 226 -1.94 1.57 -18.72
N ALA A 227 -1.20 0.99 -17.78
CA ALA A 227 -1.56 1.05 -16.36
C ALA A 227 -1.60 2.49 -15.83
N CYS A 228 -0.63 3.32 -16.25
CA CYS A 228 -0.53 4.72 -15.85
C CYS A 228 -1.71 5.53 -16.41
N ASN A 229 -2.09 5.34 -17.68
CA ASN A 229 -3.24 6.00 -18.27
C ASN A 229 -4.56 5.61 -17.58
N GLU A 230 -4.76 4.32 -17.28
CA GLU A 230 -5.96 3.84 -16.57
C GLU A 230 -6.04 4.40 -15.14
N LEU A 231 -4.92 4.37 -14.41
CA LEU A 231 -4.81 4.91 -13.04
C LEU A 231 -5.24 6.37 -13.00
N PHE A 232 -4.61 7.16 -13.86
CA PHE A 232 -4.76 8.58 -13.84
C PHE A 232 -6.09 9.05 -14.43
N GLY A 233 -6.61 8.38 -15.47
CA GLY A 233 -7.98 8.61 -15.93
C GLY A 233 -9.02 8.33 -14.84
N THR A 234 -8.82 7.27 -14.05
CA THR A 234 -9.72 6.97 -12.92
C THR A 234 -9.58 7.97 -11.77
N LEU A 235 -8.37 8.45 -11.46
CA LEU A 235 -8.18 9.52 -10.46
C LEU A 235 -8.85 10.82 -10.89
N ASP A 236 -8.79 11.19 -12.18
CA ASP A 236 -9.49 12.36 -12.72
C ASP A 236 -11.01 12.23 -12.56
N GLU A 237 -11.57 11.05 -12.86
CA GLU A 237 -13.00 10.79 -12.67
C GLU A 237 -13.42 10.86 -11.19
N ILE A 238 -12.61 10.32 -10.28
CA ILE A 238 -12.87 10.41 -8.84
C ILE A 238 -12.81 11.86 -8.38
N ASP A 239 -11.81 12.63 -8.83
CA ASP A 239 -11.69 14.05 -8.48
C ASP A 239 -12.92 14.85 -8.90
N ILE A 240 -13.45 14.59 -10.10
CA ILE A 240 -14.70 15.19 -10.59
C ILE A 240 -15.90 14.76 -9.73
N ALA A 241 -16.03 13.48 -9.42
CA ALA A 241 -17.14 12.99 -8.58
C ALA A 241 -17.13 13.60 -7.17
N LEU A 242 -15.95 13.84 -6.61
CA LEU A 242 -15.75 14.45 -5.29
C LEU A 242 -15.99 15.97 -5.27
N GLN A 243 -16.29 16.58 -6.41
CA GLN A 243 -16.67 17.99 -6.48
C GLN A 243 -18.04 18.25 -5.83
N THR A 244 -18.98 17.32 -5.98
CA THR A 244 -20.38 17.52 -5.53
C THR A 244 -20.77 16.69 -4.32
N SER A 245 -19.99 15.66 -3.98
CA SER A 245 -20.25 14.74 -2.88
C SER A 245 -19.07 14.74 -1.92
N ARG A 246 -19.34 14.72 -0.61
CA ARG A 246 -18.27 14.65 0.39
C ARG A 246 -17.44 13.36 0.26
N TYR A 247 -18.11 12.23 0.04
CA TYR A 247 -17.55 10.90 -0.16
C TYR A 247 -17.98 10.29 -1.50
N LEU A 248 -17.38 9.16 -1.89
CA LEU A 248 -17.62 8.51 -3.19
C LEU A 248 -19.09 8.13 -3.41
N CYS A 249 -19.77 7.74 -2.32
CA CYS A 249 -21.16 7.29 -2.38
C CYS A 249 -22.18 8.38 -2.04
N GLY A 250 -21.76 9.62 -1.73
CA GLY A 250 -22.64 10.72 -1.30
C GLY A 250 -22.11 11.35 -0.01
N ASP A 251 -22.98 11.55 0.97
CA ASP A 251 -22.63 12.19 2.24
C ASP A 251 -22.17 11.23 3.34
N ASN A 252 -22.38 9.93 3.13
CA ASN A 252 -21.99 8.89 4.08
C ASN A 252 -20.65 8.26 3.71
N LEU A 253 -19.79 8.07 4.71
CA LEU A 253 -18.56 7.30 4.60
C LEU A 253 -18.88 5.81 4.36
N THR A 254 -18.19 5.20 3.40
CA THR A 254 -18.38 3.78 3.04
C THR A 254 -17.06 3.01 2.94
N LEU A 255 -17.15 1.69 2.76
CA LEU A 255 -15.99 0.85 2.49
C LEU A 255 -15.27 1.21 1.18
N ALA A 256 -15.94 1.85 0.21
CA ALA A 256 -15.28 2.35 -1.00
C ALA A 256 -14.25 3.45 -0.64
N ASP A 257 -14.63 4.34 0.27
CA ASP A 257 -13.78 5.44 0.72
C ASP A 257 -12.56 4.90 1.47
N VAL A 258 -12.75 3.92 2.35
CA VAL A 258 -11.66 3.23 3.07
C VAL A 258 -10.70 2.54 2.10
N ARG A 259 -11.22 1.86 1.07
CA ARG A 259 -10.40 1.16 0.06
C ARG A 259 -9.57 2.12 -0.77
N LEU A 260 -10.11 3.30 -1.08
CA LEU A 260 -9.40 4.36 -1.80
C LEU A 260 -8.36 5.06 -0.91
N PHE A 261 -8.76 5.43 0.31
CA PHE A 261 -7.95 6.15 1.30
C PHE A 261 -6.55 5.55 1.46
N THR A 262 -6.47 4.23 1.64
CA THR A 262 -5.18 3.58 1.93
C THR A 262 -4.21 3.63 0.76
N THR A 263 -4.70 3.80 -0.48
CA THR A 263 -3.84 4.08 -1.64
C THR A 263 -3.46 5.56 -1.70
N LEU A 264 -4.41 6.48 -1.50
CA LEU A 264 -4.13 7.92 -1.55
C LEU A 264 -3.10 8.36 -0.51
N PHE A 265 -3.20 7.86 0.73
CA PHE A 265 -2.25 8.15 1.82
C PHE A 265 -0.79 7.83 1.45
N ARG A 266 -0.58 6.81 0.63
CA ARG A 266 0.75 6.32 0.21
C ARG A 266 1.23 6.90 -1.11
N PHE A 267 0.35 7.61 -1.82
CA PHE A 267 0.58 7.95 -3.21
C PHE A 267 1.78 8.89 -3.34
N ASP A 268 1.75 10.02 -2.66
CA ASP A 268 2.79 11.05 -2.80
C ASP A 268 4.11 10.62 -2.16
N SER A 269 4.06 9.77 -1.12
CA SER A 269 5.23 9.32 -0.36
C SER A 269 5.92 8.08 -0.91
N ALA A 270 5.23 7.24 -1.69
CA ALA A 270 5.80 6.03 -2.26
C ALA A 270 5.50 5.86 -3.75
N TYR A 271 4.21 5.86 -4.15
CA TYR A 271 3.83 5.49 -5.52
C TYR A 271 4.28 6.51 -6.57
N TYR A 272 4.24 7.79 -6.24
CA TYR A 272 4.65 8.88 -7.10
C TYR A 272 6.11 8.71 -7.55
N GLY A 273 7.01 8.47 -6.60
CA GLY A 273 8.43 8.24 -6.88
C GLY A 273 8.73 6.81 -7.33
N LEU A 274 8.59 5.84 -6.43
CA LEU A 274 9.06 4.46 -6.64
C LEU A 274 8.33 3.77 -7.80
N PHE A 275 7.00 3.88 -7.84
CA PHE A 275 6.17 3.24 -8.87
C PHE A 275 5.99 4.11 -10.11
N LYS A 276 6.66 5.28 -10.17
CA LYS A 276 6.62 6.22 -11.29
C LYS A 276 5.19 6.70 -11.58
N CYS A 277 4.29 6.70 -10.60
CA CYS A 277 2.94 7.24 -10.76
C CYS A 277 2.98 8.77 -10.69
N ASN A 278 3.72 9.42 -11.59
CA ASN A 278 4.24 10.78 -11.40
C ASN A 278 3.61 11.84 -12.31
N ARG A 279 2.44 11.57 -12.94
CA ARG A 279 1.71 12.58 -13.74
C ARG A 279 1.25 13.75 -12.86
N GLN A 280 0.73 13.46 -11.66
CA GLN A 280 0.22 14.45 -10.71
C GLN A 280 0.23 13.86 -9.29
N ARG A 281 0.57 14.65 -8.28
CA ARG A 281 0.48 14.26 -6.86
C ARG A 281 -0.96 14.38 -6.37
N ILE A 282 -1.38 13.56 -5.41
CA ILE A 282 -2.73 13.63 -4.80
C ILE A 282 -2.98 15.00 -4.18
N ARG A 283 -1.98 15.59 -3.51
CA ARG A 283 -2.10 16.94 -2.94
C ARG A 283 -2.37 18.05 -3.97
N ASP A 284 -2.07 17.82 -5.25
CA ASP A 284 -2.23 18.81 -6.32
C ASP A 284 -3.59 18.67 -7.06
N TYR A 285 -4.42 17.69 -6.72
CA TYR A 285 -5.78 17.59 -7.23
C TYR A 285 -6.74 18.52 -6.49
N HIS A 286 -7.78 19.00 -7.18
CA HIS A 286 -8.71 19.97 -6.63
C HIS A 286 -9.50 19.41 -5.44
N ASN A 287 -10.04 18.20 -5.58
CA ASN A 287 -10.91 17.58 -4.58
C ASN A 287 -10.22 16.43 -3.83
N LEU A 288 -9.43 15.60 -4.52
CA LEU A 288 -8.77 14.42 -3.95
C LEU A 288 -7.83 14.76 -2.79
N GLY A 289 -7.08 15.87 -2.90
CA GLY A 289 -6.20 16.32 -1.82
C GLY A 289 -6.99 16.68 -0.56
N ALA A 290 -8.08 17.43 -0.69
CA ALA A 290 -8.98 17.75 0.42
C ALA A 290 -9.69 16.52 0.97
N TYR A 291 -10.08 15.57 0.09
CA TYR A 291 -10.72 14.31 0.45
C TYR A 291 -9.81 13.40 1.27
N LEU A 292 -8.53 13.30 0.89
CA LEU A 292 -7.54 12.59 1.69
C LEU A 292 -7.40 13.19 3.10
N ARG A 293 -7.36 14.53 3.22
CA ARG A 293 -7.30 15.21 4.52
C ARG A 293 -8.55 14.97 5.37
N ASP A 294 -9.73 15.04 4.75
CA ASP A 294 -11.02 14.79 5.42
C ASP A 294 -11.05 13.40 6.07
N LEU A 295 -10.65 12.37 5.33
CA LEU A 295 -10.57 11.00 5.82
C LEU A 295 -9.48 10.81 6.89
N TYR A 296 -8.30 11.41 6.69
CA TYR A 296 -7.19 11.33 7.65
C TYR A 296 -7.57 11.92 9.02
N GLN A 297 -8.38 12.97 9.03
CA GLN A 297 -8.81 13.70 10.22
C GLN A 297 -10.01 13.07 10.94
N LEU A 298 -10.60 11.99 10.40
CA LEU A 298 -11.65 11.25 11.10
C LEU A 298 -11.10 10.67 12.43
N PRO A 299 -11.89 10.68 13.52
CA PRO A 299 -11.41 10.26 14.83
C PRO A 299 -10.82 8.84 14.88
N GLY A 300 -9.50 8.76 15.07
CA GLY A 300 -8.72 7.51 15.17
C GLY A 300 -8.08 7.04 13.85
N VAL A 301 -8.37 7.65 12.71
CA VAL A 301 -7.78 7.26 11.41
C VAL A 301 -6.31 7.68 11.32
N ALA A 302 -5.94 8.86 11.81
CA ALA A 302 -4.53 9.28 11.84
C ALA A 302 -3.63 8.30 12.62
N ASP A 303 -4.16 7.66 13.68
CA ASP A 303 -3.42 6.70 14.51
C ASP A 303 -3.09 5.39 13.77
N THR A 304 -3.78 5.11 12.65
CA THR A 304 -3.49 3.93 11.81
C THR A 304 -2.44 4.22 10.74
N CYS A 305 -1.98 5.47 10.63
CA CYS A 305 -1.14 5.97 9.55
C CYS A 305 0.31 6.17 10.01
N ASP A 306 1.23 5.35 9.48
CA ASP A 306 2.67 5.51 9.70
C ASP A 306 3.40 5.64 8.35
N VAL A 307 3.72 6.89 7.97
CA VAL A 307 4.41 7.18 6.71
C VAL A 307 5.83 6.64 6.69
N GLU A 308 6.51 6.56 7.84
CA GLU A 308 7.88 6.07 7.90
C GLU A 308 7.92 4.54 7.70
N SER A 309 6.96 3.81 8.27
CA SER A 309 6.76 2.39 7.95
C SER A 309 6.41 2.17 6.49
N VAL A 310 5.57 3.02 5.87
CA VAL A 310 5.30 2.98 4.42
C VAL A 310 6.59 3.15 3.63
N LYS A 311 7.35 4.22 3.88
CA LYS A 311 8.58 4.51 3.14
C LYS A 311 9.62 3.40 3.29
N ARG A 312 9.81 2.87 4.50
CA ARG A 312 10.71 1.73 4.77
C ARG A 312 10.30 0.46 4.05
N ASP A 313 9.00 0.15 4.03
CA ASP A 313 8.50 -1.02 3.30
C ASP A 313 8.76 -0.88 1.80
N TYR A 314 8.25 0.19 1.18
CA TYR A 314 8.34 0.37 -0.27
C TYR A 314 9.76 0.57 -0.78
N TYR A 315 10.53 1.51 -0.21
CA TYR A 315 11.88 1.80 -0.69
C TYR A 315 12.94 0.83 -0.17
N GLY A 316 12.71 0.21 0.99
CA GLY A 316 13.68 -0.69 1.63
C GLY A 316 13.50 -2.17 1.29
N ASN A 317 12.28 -2.64 1.03
CA ASN A 317 11.99 -4.08 0.92
C ASN A 317 11.54 -4.54 -0.47
N LEU A 318 11.14 -3.63 -1.37
CA LEU A 318 10.77 -3.99 -2.74
C LEU A 318 11.98 -4.11 -3.67
N PHE A 319 13.04 -4.78 -3.22
CA PHE A 319 14.13 -5.16 -4.11
C PHE A 319 13.59 -6.12 -5.19
N PRO A 320 13.82 -5.87 -6.50
CA PRO A 320 14.87 -5.02 -7.08
C PRO A 320 14.42 -3.64 -7.59
N LEU A 321 13.26 -3.11 -7.20
CA LEU A 321 12.78 -1.80 -7.68
C LEU A 321 13.64 -0.62 -7.21
N ASN A 322 14.19 -0.70 -5.99
CA ASN A 322 15.11 0.30 -5.46
C ASN A 322 16.41 -0.36 -4.97
N PRO A 323 17.35 -0.70 -5.87
CA PRO A 323 18.56 -1.44 -5.52
C PRO A 323 19.45 -0.77 -4.48
N GLY A 324 19.44 0.56 -4.43
CA GLY A 324 20.24 1.32 -3.47
C GLY A 324 19.66 1.33 -2.06
N GLY A 325 18.40 0.91 -1.87
CA GLY A 325 17.72 0.94 -0.57
C GLY A 325 17.54 2.34 0.03
N ILE A 326 17.88 3.40 -0.71
CA ILE A 326 17.78 4.79 -0.24
C ILE A 326 16.31 5.15 -0.12
N ILE A 327 15.93 5.61 1.07
CA ILE A 327 14.60 6.08 1.40
C ILE A 327 14.59 7.60 1.25
N PRO A 328 13.73 8.19 0.40
CA PRO A 328 13.63 9.64 0.26
C PRO A 328 13.16 10.31 1.56
N ASP A 329 13.63 11.52 1.83
CA ASP A 329 13.18 12.28 3.01
C ASP A 329 11.73 12.77 2.86
N GLY A 330 11.37 13.23 1.66
CA GLY A 330 10.04 13.79 1.38
C GLY A 330 8.95 12.76 1.06
N PRO A 331 7.73 13.24 0.79
CA PRO A 331 7.26 14.62 0.98
C PRO A 331 6.95 14.92 2.46
N ASP A 332 6.86 16.21 2.80
CA ASP A 332 6.30 16.62 4.09
C ASP A 332 4.80 16.28 4.13
N MET A 333 4.40 15.48 5.12
CA MET A 333 3.02 15.03 5.33
C MET A 333 2.23 15.92 6.30
N SER A 334 2.83 16.99 6.82
CA SER A 334 2.16 17.94 7.72
C SER A 334 0.90 18.55 7.11
N TYR A 335 0.84 18.67 5.78
CA TYR A 335 -0.35 19.16 5.06
C TYR A 335 -1.60 18.34 5.36
N LEU A 336 -1.49 17.08 5.79
CA LEU A 336 -2.64 16.24 6.16
C LEU A 336 -3.45 16.79 7.34
N TYR A 337 -2.86 17.67 8.15
CA TYR A 337 -3.52 18.34 9.28
C TYR A 337 -4.18 19.68 8.89
N GLU A 338 -3.99 20.16 7.66
CA GLU A 338 -4.67 21.37 7.19
C GLU A 338 -6.19 21.11 7.04
N PRO A 339 -7.06 22.10 7.30
CA PRO A 339 -8.50 21.94 7.13
C PRO A 339 -8.88 21.36 5.75
N SER A 340 -9.73 20.34 5.75
CA SER A 340 -10.23 19.73 4.50
C SER A 340 -11.23 20.66 3.78
N GLY A 341 -12.06 21.37 4.55
CA GLY A 341 -13.16 22.19 4.04
C GLY A 341 -14.33 21.38 3.46
N ARG A 342 -14.31 20.05 3.59
CA ARG A 342 -15.27 19.15 2.93
C ARG A 342 -16.56 18.91 3.71
N ASP A 343 -16.62 19.29 4.99
CA ASP A 343 -17.84 19.22 5.80
C ASP A 343 -19.04 19.98 5.20
N ARG A 344 -18.77 20.95 4.33
CA ARG A 344 -19.76 21.82 3.67
C ARG A 344 -20.22 21.29 2.30
N ILE A 345 -19.57 20.27 1.78
CA ILE A 345 -19.92 19.65 0.49
C ILE A 345 -21.09 18.70 0.74
N GLY A 346 -22.14 18.77 -0.07
CA GLY A 346 -23.37 17.98 0.08
C GLY A 346 -24.46 18.65 0.93
N THR A 347 -24.10 19.40 1.97
CA THR A 347 -25.06 20.16 2.79
C THR A 347 -25.68 21.37 2.07
N LEU A 348 -24.95 21.98 1.12
CA LEU A 348 -25.42 23.12 0.33
C LEU A 348 -26.45 22.76 -0.76
N ASN A 349 -26.61 21.48 -1.10
CA ASN A 349 -27.59 21.03 -2.09
C ASN A 349 -28.93 20.59 -1.46
N ALA A 350 -29.03 20.65 -0.12
CA ALA A 350 -30.23 20.30 0.65
C ALA A 350 -30.98 21.52 1.20
N SER A 351 -30.58 22.74 0.80
CA SER A 351 -31.17 24.02 1.23
C SER A 351 -31.86 24.76 0.10
#